data_AF-A0A377LPH7-F1
#
_entry.id   AF-A0A377LPH7-F1
#
_cell.length_a   1.000
_cell.length_b   1.000
_cell.length_c   1.000
_cell.angle_alpha   90.00
_cell.angle_beta   90.00
_cell.angle_gamma   90.00
#
_symmetry.space_group_name_H-M   'P 1'
#
loop_
_entity.id
_entity.type
_entity.pdbx_description
1 polymer ?
#
loop_
_entity_poly.entity_id
_entity_poly.type
_entity_poly.pdbx_seq_one_letter_code
_entity_poly.pdbx_strand_id
1 'polypeptide(L)' 'MFKTIMTVSVLGAAIASTHAIAADNSAGGVINFTGAITDTTCTINGGKSADMTVALSPISVKDAGTTVGLITKNKNPFR' A
#
# COMPACT_ATOMS: atom_id res chain seq x y z
N MET A 1 49.16 19.46 22.23
CA MET A 1 48.84 19.12 20.82
C MET A 1 47.94 17.87 20.66
N PHE A 2 47.46 17.22 21.73
CA PHE A 2 46.62 16.01 21.64
C PHE A 2 45.10 16.23 21.78
N LYS A 3 44.63 17.47 22.01
CA LYS A 3 43.22 17.76 22.28
C LYS A 3 42.41 18.18 21.04
N THR A 4 43.08 18.57 19.97
CA THR A 4 42.46 19.07 18.73
C THR A 4 42.20 17.96 17.69
N ILE A 5 42.81 16.78 17.87
CA ILE A 5 42.72 15.67 16.90
C ILE A 5 41.45 14.82 17.12
N MET A 6 40.84 14.88 18.31
CA MET A 6 39.64 14.11 18.67
C MET A 6 38.31 14.72 18.18
N THR A 7 38.30 15.98 17.73
CA THR A 7 37.06 16.66 17.31
C THR A 7 36.76 16.51 15.81
N VAL A 8 37.71 16.07 14.99
CA VAL A 8 37.51 15.93 13.53
C VAL A 8 36.93 14.56 13.15
N SER A 9 37.01 13.55 14.01
CA SER A 9 36.50 12.20 13.74
C SER A 9 34.97 12.06 13.86
N VAL A 10 34.30 13.00 14.55
CA VAL A 10 32.84 12.92 14.79
C VAL A 10 32.03 13.51 13.63
N LEU A 11 32.62 14.38 12.81
CA LEU A 11 31.91 15.02 11.68
C LEU A 11 31.76 14.09 10.46
N GLY A 12 32.65 13.10 10.30
CA GLY A 12 32.61 12.15 9.19
C GLY A 12 31.52 11.07 9.30
N ALA A 13 31.04 10.78 10.51
CA ALA A 13 30.03 9.74 10.74
C ALA A 13 28.58 10.22 10.49
N ALA A 14 28.35 11.54 10.44
CA ALA A 14 27.00 12.11 10.29
C ALA A 14 26.49 12.12 8.84
N ILE A 15 27.37 11.98 7.85
CA ILE A 15 27.03 11.98 6.41
C ILE A 15 26.70 10.58 5.85
N ALA A 16 26.89 9.52 6.65
CA ALA A 16 26.55 8.15 6.27
C ALA A 16 25.18 7.69 6.81
N SER A 17 24.34 8.59 7.33
CA SER A 17 22.94 8.28 7.60
C SER A 17 22.20 8.17 6.28
N THR A 18 22.25 6.98 5.67
CA THR A 18 21.36 6.60 4.59
C THR A 18 19.94 6.76 5.11
N HIS A 19 19.27 7.85 4.73
CA HIS A 19 17.85 8.01 4.98
C HIS A 19 17.17 6.85 4.25
N ALA A 20 16.63 5.89 5.01
CA ALA A 20 15.74 4.89 4.44
C ALA A 20 14.53 5.66 3.89
N ILE A 21 14.48 5.83 2.58
CA ILE A 21 13.34 6.44 1.91
C ILE A 21 12.19 5.46 2.13
N ALA A 22 11.26 5.85 3.00
CA ALA A 22 10.01 5.12 3.13
C ALA A 22 9.34 5.11 1.77
N ALA A 23 8.88 3.95 1.30
CA ALA A 23 8.13 3.88 0.07
C ALA A 23 6.89 4.78 0.19
N ASP A 24 6.78 5.79 -0.67
CA ASP A 24 5.66 6.74 -0.64
C ASP A 24 4.31 6.07 -0.97
N ASN A 25 4.35 4.89 -1.58
CA ASN A 25 3.17 4.14 -2.02
C ASN A 25 2.93 2.92 -1.12
N SER A 26 1.71 2.82 -0.59
CA SER A 26 1.16 1.55 -0.09
C SER A 26 0.72 0.71 -1.30
N ALA A 27 1.00 -0.60 -1.27
CA ALA A 27 0.72 -1.48 -2.39
C ALA A 27 -0.79 -1.49 -2.72
N GLY A 28 -1.14 -1.15 -3.97
CA GLY A 28 -2.44 -1.48 -4.53
C GLY A 28 -2.59 -2.99 -4.73
N GLY A 29 -3.71 -3.43 -5.28
CA GLY A 29 -3.95 -4.85 -5.44
C GLY A 29 -5.19 -5.19 -6.24
N VAL A 30 -5.50 -6.47 -6.29
CA VAL A 30 -6.68 -6.98 -6.98
C VAL A 30 -7.42 -7.89 -6.02
N ILE A 31 -8.73 -7.70 -5.91
CA ILE A 31 -9.62 -8.63 -5.21
C ILE A 31 -10.32 -9.46 -6.27
N ASN A 32 -10.24 -10.80 -6.13
CA ASN A 32 -10.97 -11.72 -6.98
C ASN A 32 -12.14 -12.32 -6.21
N PHE A 33 -13.35 -12.11 -6.72
CA PHE A 33 -14.58 -12.72 -6.22
C PHE A 33 -14.91 -13.90 -7.12
N THR A 34 -15.18 -15.05 -6.52
CA THR A 34 -15.56 -16.26 -7.25
C THR A 34 -16.83 -16.83 -6.65
N GLY A 35 -17.69 -17.43 -7.48
CA GLY A 35 -18.96 -17.97 -7.02
C GLY A 35 -19.49 -19.06 -7.93
N ALA A 36 -20.59 -19.68 -7.51
CA ALA A 36 -21.33 -20.62 -8.35
C ALA A 36 -22.78 -20.17 -8.45
N ILE A 37 -23.36 -20.26 -9.64
CA ILE A 37 -24.79 -20.03 -9.85
C ILE A 37 -25.53 -21.30 -9.43
N THR A 38 -26.25 -21.22 -8.31
CA THR A 38 -27.00 -22.36 -7.76
C THR A 38 -28.48 -22.35 -8.17
N ASP A 39 -29.01 -21.20 -8.58
CA ASP A 39 -30.36 -21.02 -9.10
C ASP A 39 -30.34 -19.93 -10.18
N THR A 40 -30.91 -20.21 -11.36
CA THR A 40 -30.78 -19.39 -12.58
C THR A 40 -31.82 -18.27 -12.67
N THR A 41 -32.47 -17.92 -11.57
CA THR A 41 -33.46 -16.82 -11.52
C THR A 41 -32.87 -15.48 -11.94
N CYS A 42 -31.55 -15.29 -11.75
CA CYS A 42 -30.80 -14.14 -12.22
C CYS A 42 -29.49 -14.57 -12.90
N THR A 43 -29.07 -13.83 -13.93
CA THR A 43 -27.73 -13.96 -14.51
C THR A 43 -26.75 -13.04 -13.77
N ILE A 44 -25.63 -13.58 -13.29
CA ILE A 44 -24.54 -12.76 -12.73
C ILE A 44 -23.60 -12.38 -13.88
N ASN A 45 -23.40 -11.07 -14.06
CA ASN A 45 -22.53 -10.53 -15.10
C ASN A 45 -21.05 -10.57 -14.66
N GLY A 46 -20.44 -11.76 -14.70
CA GLY A 46 -19.02 -12.01 -14.36
C GLY A 46 -18.33 -12.99 -15.33
N GLY A 47 -18.81 -13.10 -16.57
CA GLY A 47 -18.30 -14.10 -17.52
C GLY A 47 -18.71 -15.55 -17.17
N LYS A 48 -18.00 -16.53 -17.73
CA LYS A 48 -18.20 -17.95 -17.39
C LYS A 48 -17.70 -18.18 -15.96
N SER A 49 -18.59 -18.60 -15.06
CA SER A 49 -18.36 -18.90 -13.62
C SER A 49 -18.62 -17.78 -12.61
N ALA A 50 -19.25 -16.66 -12.99
CA ALA A 50 -19.60 -15.58 -12.04
C ALA A 50 -18.38 -14.99 -11.29
N ASP A 51 -17.19 -15.14 -11.87
CA ASP A 51 -15.96 -14.60 -11.30
C ASP A 51 -15.86 -13.10 -11.63
N MET A 52 -15.53 -12.28 -10.63
CA MET A 52 -15.44 -10.83 -10.77
C MET A 52 -14.13 -10.35 -10.18
N THR A 53 -13.40 -9.55 -10.94
CA THR A 53 -12.11 -9.00 -10.53
C THR A 53 -12.24 -7.50 -10.31
N VAL A 54 -11.86 -7.04 -9.12
CA VAL A 54 -11.89 -5.62 -8.74
C VAL A 54 -10.47 -5.14 -8.50
N ALA A 55 -10.01 -4.21 -9.34
CA ALA A 55 -8.73 -3.55 -9.16
C ALA A 55 -8.83 -2.45 -8.09
N LEU A 56 -7.92 -2.50 -7.11
CA LEU A 56 -7.74 -1.47 -6.10
C LEU A 56 -6.62 -0.54 -6.54
N SER A 57 -6.94 0.74 -6.67
CA SER A 57 -5.93 1.77 -6.92
C SER A 57 -4.99 1.86 -5.72
N PRO A 58 -3.67 1.97 -5.94
CA PRO A 58 -2.72 2.25 -4.87
C PRO A 58 -3.11 3.53 -4.10
N ILE A 59 -2.69 3.59 -2.85
CA ILE A 59 -2.79 4.79 -2.00
C ILE A 59 -1.40 5.10 -1.43
N SER A 60 -1.16 6.33 -0.99
CA SER A 60 0.10 6.63 -0.31
C SER A 60 0.09 6.14 1.14
N VAL A 61 1.27 5.98 1.75
CA VAL A 61 1.38 5.72 3.21
C VAL A 61 0.78 6.87 4.03
N LYS A 62 0.79 8.09 3.49
CA LYS A 62 0.16 9.26 4.09
C LYS A 62 -1.36 9.19 4.06
N ASP A 63 -1.94 8.67 2.98
CA ASP A 63 -3.39 8.45 2.87
C ASP A 63 -3.87 7.37 3.86
N ALA A 64 -3.02 6.37 4.15
CA ALA A 64 -3.33 5.36 5.17
C ALA A 64 -3.32 5.94 6.59
N GLY A 65 -2.40 6.87 6.87
CA GLY A 65 -2.28 7.52 8.17
C GLY A 65 -1.91 6.55 9.30
N THR A 66 -2.04 7.02 10.54
CA THR A 66 -1.73 6.22 11.75
C THR A 66 -2.95 5.93 12.61
N THR A 67 -4.10 6.51 12.27
CA THR A 67 -5.36 6.31 13.00
C THR A 67 -5.97 4.99 12.57
N VAL A 68 -6.23 4.11 13.52
CA VAL A 68 -6.93 2.84 13.26
C VAL A 68 -8.35 3.14 12.79
N GLY A 69 -8.72 2.63 11.61
CA GLY A 69 -10.05 2.84 11.04
C GLY A 69 -10.12 2.48 9.56
N LEU A 70 -11.30 2.71 8.98
CA LEU A 70 -11.54 2.50 7.56
C LEU A 70 -10.86 3.59 6.73
N ILE A 71 -10.11 3.19 5.72
CA ILE A 71 -9.59 4.11 4.70
C ILE A 71 -10.66 4.28 3.62
N THR A 72 -11.17 5.50 3.47
CA THR A 72 -12.19 5.82 2.47
C THR A 72 -11.61 6.36 1.16
N LYS A 73 -10.30 6.62 1.13
CA LYS A 73 -9.58 7.06 -0.06
C LYS A 73 -9.73 6.02 -1.17
N ASN A 74 -10.05 6.49 -2.37
CA ASN A 74 -10.20 5.66 -3.58
C ASN A 74 -11.18 4.48 -3.43
N LYS A 75 -12.19 4.61 -2.56
CA LYS A 75 -13.24 3.58 -2.40
C LYS A 75 -13.88 3.28 -3.76
N ASN A 76 -13.73 2.03 -4.20
CA ASN A 76 -14.26 1.55 -5.49
C ASN A 76 -15.50 0.68 -5.25
N PRO A 77 -16.72 1.16 -5.52
CA PRO A 77 -17.91 0.31 -5.46
C PRO A 77 -17.86 -0.73 -6.58
N PHE A 78 -18.07 -2.00 -6.25
CA PHE A 78 -18.24 -3.06 -7.24
C PHE A 78 -19.69 -3.55 -7.22
N ARG A 79 -20.20 -3.92 -8.40
CA ARG A 79 -21.56 -4.42 -8.62
C ARG A 79 -21.50 -5.58 -9.60
#